data_AF-A0A974HXW5-F1
#
_entry.id   AF-A0A974HXW5-F1
#
_cell.length_a   1.000
_cell.length_b   1.000
_cell.length_c   1.000
_cell.angle_alpha   90.00
_cell.angle_beta   90.00
_cell.angle_gamma   90.00
#
_symmetry.space_group_name_H-M   'P 1'
#
loop_
_entity.id
_entity.type
_entity.pdbx_description
1 polymer ?
#
loop_
_entity_poly.entity_id
_entity_poly.type
_entity_poly.pdbx_seq_one_letter_code
_entity_poly.pdbx_strand_id
1 'polypeptide(L)'
;MALNKSMHPRNRYKDKPPDFAYLASKYPEFKQHVNVNLAGRVSLNFKDPCAVRALTCTLLKEDFGLTIDIPLERLIPTVPLRLNYIHWVEDLINYHDSDKTALRRGIDIGTGASCIYPLLGATLNGWYFLATEVDDICYNYAKKNVEQNNLSDLIKVVKVPQKTLLMDALKEESEIIYDFCMCNPPFFANQLEAQGVNSRNPHRSPPSSVNTGGITEIMAEGGELEFVKRIIHDSLKLKKRLRWYSCMLGKKCSLAPLKEELRLQGVPKVAHTEFYQGRTMRWALAWSFYEEVIIPNPPKKRKLEKPRKPMVFTVLESVIKLLTEKLPSGSEVPESITLVADCIKKILTDLKVQHKIVPCGRDEESLFLTAVENSWIHIRRKKRDRTRQLRELPRAPNDFLQSNKPDALHKETSDQGQNSGDPPATKESESVTQSETCVPHTSSTPESAAPALSEPMEAENSDSKPDEVCNNDEEQDLGEDMKQSCGEASSAPQGSGSPFLFKCVLNVKKENSDVLVEMHCVEGQNRDLMNQLCTYIRNQIYRLATS
;
A
#
# COMPACT_ATOMS: atom_id res chain seq x y z
N MET A 1 7.50 -1.88 -11.74
CA MET A 1 8.02 -1.56 -10.38
C MET A 1 7.09 -2.20 -9.34
N ALA A 2 7.45 -2.19 -8.04
CA ALA A 2 6.69 -2.93 -7.01
C ALA A 2 5.20 -2.53 -6.89
N LEU A 3 4.85 -1.26 -7.15
CA LEU A 3 3.48 -0.77 -7.09
C LEU A 3 2.68 -0.95 -8.39
N ASN A 4 3.27 -1.43 -9.50
CA ASN A 4 2.52 -1.69 -10.73
C ASN A 4 1.41 -2.75 -10.52
N LYS A 5 1.66 -3.74 -9.65
CA LYS A 5 0.65 -4.74 -9.26
C LYS A 5 -0.57 -4.15 -8.54
N SER A 6 -0.52 -2.87 -8.18
CA SER A 6 -1.62 -2.07 -7.58
C SER A 6 -2.24 -1.08 -8.57
N MET A 7 -1.87 -1.08 -9.85
CA MET A 7 -2.69 -0.46 -10.91
C MET A 7 -4.09 -1.09 -10.92
N HIS A 8 -5.05 -0.38 -11.50
CA HIS A 8 -6.43 -0.85 -11.64
C HIS A 8 -6.47 -2.25 -12.29
N PRO A 9 -7.32 -3.21 -11.84
CA PRO A 9 -7.34 -4.58 -12.38
C PRO A 9 -7.47 -4.70 -13.90
N ARG A 10 -8.24 -3.81 -14.55
CA ARG A 10 -8.42 -3.75 -16.02
C ARG A 10 -7.29 -3.02 -16.78
N ASN A 11 -6.36 -2.34 -16.08
CA ASN A 11 -5.28 -1.59 -16.70
C ASN A 11 -4.26 -2.53 -17.35
N ARG A 12 -4.18 -2.51 -18.68
CA ARG A 12 -3.28 -3.35 -19.50
C ARG A 12 -1.82 -3.37 -19.03
N TYR A 13 -1.32 -2.26 -18.47
CA TYR A 13 0.07 -2.12 -18.03
C TYR A 13 0.37 -2.64 -16.61
N LYS A 14 -0.64 -3.12 -15.88
CA LYS A 14 -0.56 -3.56 -14.48
C LYS A 14 0.51 -4.64 -14.29
N ASP A 15 0.41 -5.73 -15.06
CA ASP A 15 1.34 -6.86 -15.00
C ASP A 15 2.22 -6.96 -16.26
N LYS A 16 1.88 -6.23 -17.34
CA LYS A 16 2.64 -6.13 -18.59
C LYS A 16 3.21 -4.71 -18.78
N PRO A 17 4.35 -4.35 -18.16
CA PRO A 17 4.99 -3.06 -18.42
C PRO A 17 5.46 -2.98 -19.89
N PRO A 18 5.47 -1.80 -20.53
CA PRO A 18 5.95 -1.66 -21.90
C PRO A 18 7.39 -2.16 -22.10
N ASP A 19 7.61 -2.89 -23.19
CA ASP A 19 8.94 -3.32 -23.63
C ASP A 19 9.56 -2.24 -24.52
N PHE A 20 10.51 -1.49 -23.96
CA PHE A 20 11.21 -0.43 -24.70
C PHE A 20 12.14 -0.96 -25.79
N ALA A 21 12.60 -2.22 -25.73
CA ALA A 21 13.39 -2.81 -26.81
C ALA A 21 12.49 -3.17 -28.00
N TYR A 22 11.31 -3.74 -27.76
CA TYR A 22 10.29 -3.95 -28.80
C TYR A 22 9.90 -2.62 -29.45
N LEU A 23 9.48 -1.62 -28.67
CA LEU A 23 9.04 -0.33 -29.18
C LEU A 23 10.16 0.40 -29.94
N ALA A 24 11.41 0.35 -29.47
CA ALA A 24 12.54 0.97 -30.17
C ALA A 24 13.02 0.19 -31.42
N SER A 25 12.58 -1.05 -31.60
CA SER A 25 12.81 -1.79 -32.86
C SER A 25 11.75 -1.46 -33.91
N LYS A 26 10.51 -1.18 -33.48
CA LYS A 26 9.35 -0.91 -34.33
C LYS A 26 9.17 0.56 -34.70
N TYR A 27 9.54 1.50 -33.81
CA TYR A 27 9.32 2.94 -33.97
C TYR A 27 10.64 3.71 -33.96
N PRO A 28 11.18 4.10 -35.14
CA PRO A 28 12.37 4.95 -35.24
C PRO A 28 12.24 6.27 -34.46
N GLU A 29 11.03 6.85 -34.42
CA GLU A 29 10.73 8.08 -33.69
C GLU A 29 10.87 7.95 -32.16
N PHE A 30 10.78 6.73 -31.63
CA PHE A 30 11.05 6.40 -30.23
C PHE A 30 12.51 5.95 -30.01
N LYS A 31 13.08 5.21 -30.97
CA LYS A 31 14.45 4.69 -30.93
C LYS A 31 15.50 5.77 -30.64
N GLN A 32 15.32 6.95 -31.22
CA GLN A 32 16.20 8.12 -31.03
C GLN A 32 16.21 8.71 -29.60
N HIS A 33 15.29 8.29 -28.71
CA HIS A 33 15.19 8.79 -27.34
C HIS A 33 15.51 7.75 -26.24
N VAL A 34 15.82 6.50 -26.60
CA VAL A 34 16.20 5.44 -25.66
C VAL A 34 17.72 5.27 -25.57
N ASN A 35 18.20 4.92 -24.38
CA ASN A 35 19.60 4.62 -24.09
C ASN A 35 19.75 3.14 -23.71
N VAL A 36 20.75 2.46 -24.28
CA VAL A 36 21.15 1.12 -23.86
C VAL A 36 22.09 1.25 -22.66
N ASN A 37 21.81 0.56 -21.55
CA ASN A 37 22.69 0.56 -20.39
C ASN A 37 23.81 -0.50 -20.49
N LEU A 38 24.77 -0.48 -19.55
CA LEU A 38 25.91 -1.40 -19.52
C LEU A 38 25.54 -2.90 -19.44
N ALA A 39 24.28 -3.23 -19.12
CA ALA A 39 23.75 -4.60 -19.10
C ALA A 39 22.93 -4.92 -20.37
N GLY A 40 23.14 -4.19 -21.47
CA GLY A 40 22.45 -4.38 -22.75
C GLY A 40 20.96 -3.98 -22.76
N ARG A 41 20.44 -3.44 -21.65
CA ARG A 41 19.01 -3.16 -21.50
C ARG A 41 18.65 -1.77 -22.01
N VAL A 42 17.68 -1.72 -22.91
CA VAL A 42 17.05 -0.48 -23.39
C VAL A 42 16.30 0.23 -22.24
N SER A 43 16.54 1.52 -22.09
CA SER A 43 16.05 2.36 -20.99
C SER A 43 15.70 3.77 -21.48
N LEU A 44 14.86 4.48 -20.73
CA LEU A 44 14.36 5.81 -21.09
C LEU A 44 14.73 6.84 -20.02
N ASN A 45 15.17 8.03 -20.42
CA ASN A 45 15.37 9.14 -19.50
C ASN A 45 14.04 9.86 -19.23
N PHE A 46 13.34 9.48 -18.17
CA PHE A 46 12.06 10.11 -17.79
C PHE A 46 12.17 11.59 -17.35
N LYS A 47 13.37 12.17 -17.29
CA LYS A 47 13.59 13.62 -17.09
C LYS A 47 13.69 14.42 -18.41
N ASP A 48 13.79 13.75 -19.56
CA ASP A 48 13.76 14.42 -20.87
C ASP A 48 12.29 14.53 -21.36
N PRO A 49 11.76 15.76 -21.57
CA PRO A 49 10.47 15.98 -22.21
C PRO A 49 10.29 15.25 -23.54
N CYS A 50 11.33 15.22 -24.39
CA CYS A 50 11.27 14.60 -25.71
C CYS A 50 11.08 13.09 -25.59
N ALA A 51 11.89 12.42 -24.76
CA ALA A 51 11.75 11.00 -24.45
C ALA A 51 10.38 10.63 -23.84
N VAL A 52 9.85 11.44 -22.92
CA VAL A 52 8.53 11.18 -22.30
C VAL A 52 7.39 11.41 -23.28
N ARG A 53 7.48 12.43 -24.16
CA ARG A 53 6.52 12.64 -25.26
C ARG A 53 6.56 11.48 -26.25
N ALA A 54 7.75 11.09 -26.72
CA ALA A 54 7.93 10.00 -27.66
C ALA A 54 7.34 8.69 -27.10
N LEU A 55 7.63 8.32 -25.84
CA LEU A 55 7.00 7.17 -25.20
C LEU A 55 5.47 7.28 -25.20
N THR A 56 4.92 8.46 -24.88
CA THR A 56 3.47 8.68 -24.75
C THR A 56 2.77 8.51 -26.09
N CYS A 57 3.26 9.17 -27.15
CA CYS A 57 2.73 9.04 -28.51
C CYS A 57 2.89 7.59 -29.03
N THR A 58 4.03 6.95 -28.78
CA THR A 58 4.27 5.55 -29.20
C THR A 58 3.34 4.56 -28.51
N LEU A 59 3.08 4.71 -27.20
CA LEU A 59 2.13 3.85 -26.48
C LEU A 59 0.70 4.03 -27.00
N LEU A 60 0.26 5.26 -27.26
CA LEU A 60 -1.07 5.50 -27.81
C LEU A 60 -1.24 4.91 -29.22
N LYS A 61 -0.20 5.02 -30.05
CA LYS A 61 -0.15 4.47 -31.42
C LYS A 61 -0.10 2.94 -31.44
N GLU A 62 0.71 2.31 -30.59
CA GLU A 62 0.84 0.85 -30.49
C GLU A 62 -0.40 0.19 -29.84
N ASP A 63 -0.79 0.66 -28.66
CA ASP A 63 -1.77 -0.03 -27.82
C ASP A 63 -3.23 0.37 -28.15
N PHE A 64 -3.46 1.54 -28.76
CA PHE A 64 -4.80 2.11 -28.96
C PHE A 64 -5.07 2.57 -30.41
N GLY A 65 -4.08 2.51 -31.31
CA GLY A 65 -4.18 3.07 -32.66
C GLY A 65 -4.23 4.61 -32.71
N LEU A 66 -4.12 5.29 -31.57
CA LEU A 66 -4.28 6.73 -31.44
C LEU A 66 -2.98 7.47 -31.82
N THR A 67 -3.04 8.30 -32.86
CA THR A 67 -1.94 9.16 -33.28
C THR A 67 -2.16 10.56 -32.73
N ILE A 68 -1.31 11.02 -31.82
CA ILE A 68 -1.40 12.37 -31.24
C ILE A 68 -0.10 13.16 -31.29
N ASP A 69 -0.26 14.47 -31.35
CA ASP A 69 0.80 15.48 -31.33
C ASP A 69 0.66 16.34 -30.05
N ILE A 70 1.77 16.69 -29.42
CA ILE A 70 1.77 17.42 -28.13
C ILE A 70 2.96 18.41 -28.11
N PRO A 71 2.76 19.69 -27.76
CA PRO A 71 3.85 20.64 -27.52
C PRO A 71 4.67 20.25 -26.28
N LEU A 72 5.94 20.63 -26.23
CA LEU A 72 6.81 20.36 -25.06
C LEU A 72 6.56 21.35 -23.92
N GLU A 73 5.84 22.42 -24.22
CA GLU A 73 5.45 23.54 -23.37
C GLU A 73 4.14 23.28 -22.60
N ARG A 74 3.59 22.06 -22.68
CA ARG A 74 2.36 21.61 -21.98
C ARG A 74 2.53 20.22 -21.37
N LEU A 75 1.56 19.80 -20.55
CA LEU A 75 1.69 18.61 -19.71
C LEU A 75 1.63 17.31 -20.52
N ILE A 76 2.77 16.63 -20.65
CA ILE A 76 2.82 15.32 -21.30
C ILE A 76 2.17 14.26 -20.38
N PRO A 77 1.06 13.60 -20.78
CA PRO A 77 0.32 12.71 -19.90
C PRO A 77 0.91 11.29 -19.87
N THR A 78 1.04 10.70 -18.69
CA THR A 78 1.49 9.29 -18.57
C THR A 78 0.32 8.32 -18.73
N VAL A 79 0.19 7.68 -19.89
CA VAL A 79 -0.92 6.78 -20.28
C VAL A 79 -1.35 5.81 -19.16
N PRO A 80 -0.45 5.07 -18.46
CA PRO A 80 -0.87 4.12 -17.42
C PRO A 80 -1.56 4.76 -16.20
N LEU A 81 -1.30 6.05 -15.92
CA LEU A 81 -1.98 6.79 -14.86
C LEU A 81 -3.36 7.28 -15.33
N ARG A 82 -3.48 7.71 -16.59
CA ARG A 82 -4.75 8.15 -17.18
C ARG A 82 -5.75 6.99 -17.27
N LEU A 83 -5.30 5.80 -17.66
CA LEU A 83 -6.11 4.56 -17.69
C LEU A 83 -6.64 4.14 -16.31
N ASN A 84 -5.86 4.31 -15.23
CA ASN A 84 -6.36 4.02 -13.88
C ASN A 84 -7.61 4.85 -13.55
N TYR A 85 -7.73 6.06 -14.11
CA TYR A 85 -8.88 6.93 -13.90
C TYR A 85 -10.04 6.57 -14.81
N ILE A 86 -9.81 6.36 -16.12
CA ILE A 86 -10.85 5.88 -17.06
C ILE A 86 -11.52 4.61 -16.52
N HIS A 87 -10.73 3.63 -16.05
CA HIS A 87 -11.30 2.41 -15.48
C HIS A 87 -12.00 2.62 -14.12
N TRP A 88 -11.65 3.65 -13.35
CA TRP A 88 -12.43 3.98 -12.15
C TRP A 88 -13.74 4.72 -12.48
N VAL A 89 -13.79 5.48 -13.57
CA VAL A 89 -15.05 6.04 -14.10
C VAL A 89 -15.96 4.94 -14.64
N GLU A 90 -15.42 3.94 -15.35
CA GLU A 90 -16.16 2.71 -15.71
C GLU A 90 -16.80 2.05 -14.48
N ASP A 91 -16.06 1.91 -13.37
CA ASP A 91 -16.61 1.36 -12.13
C ASP A 91 -17.71 2.26 -11.52
N LEU A 92 -17.51 3.58 -11.50
CA LEU A 92 -18.46 4.54 -10.93
C LEU A 92 -19.80 4.57 -11.67
N ILE A 93 -19.79 4.59 -13.00
CA ILE A 93 -21.02 4.58 -13.80
C ILE A 93 -21.61 3.16 -13.98
N ASN A 94 -21.00 2.15 -13.34
CA ASN A 94 -21.30 0.73 -13.47
C ASN A 94 -21.36 0.27 -14.94
N TYR A 95 -20.31 0.58 -15.70
CA TYR A 95 -20.21 0.26 -17.12
C TYR A 95 -19.91 -1.22 -17.36
N HIS A 96 -20.73 -1.88 -18.17
CA HIS A 96 -20.52 -3.27 -18.61
C HIS A 96 -20.49 -3.37 -20.14
N ASP A 97 -19.91 -4.45 -20.67
CA ASP A 97 -19.86 -4.70 -22.13
C ASP A 97 -21.25 -4.79 -22.79
N SER A 98 -22.29 -5.12 -22.02
CA SER A 98 -23.70 -5.05 -22.41
C SER A 98 -24.18 -3.63 -22.74
N ASP A 99 -23.57 -2.62 -22.13
CA ASP A 99 -24.09 -1.24 -22.11
C ASP A 99 -23.60 -0.43 -23.31
N LYS A 100 -22.82 -1.05 -24.21
CA LYS A 100 -22.33 -0.46 -25.47
C LYS A 100 -23.45 0.01 -26.41
N THR A 101 -24.70 -0.38 -26.15
CA THR A 101 -25.90 0.12 -26.83
C THR A 101 -26.39 1.48 -26.33
N ALA A 102 -25.92 1.96 -25.16
CA ALA A 102 -26.35 3.21 -24.54
C ALA A 102 -25.21 4.23 -24.51
N LEU A 103 -25.31 5.29 -25.32
CA LEU A 103 -24.30 6.34 -25.43
C LEU A 103 -24.12 7.09 -24.10
N ARG A 104 -23.01 6.78 -23.40
CA ARG A 104 -22.58 7.47 -22.18
C ARG A 104 -22.00 8.84 -22.50
N ARG A 105 -22.25 9.83 -21.66
CA ARG A 105 -21.80 11.23 -21.84
C ARG A 105 -20.93 11.68 -20.67
N GLY A 106 -19.68 12.00 -20.98
CA GLY A 106 -18.69 12.54 -20.06
C GLY A 106 -18.41 14.03 -20.28
N ILE A 107 -17.90 14.70 -19.25
CA ILE A 107 -17.25 16.00 -19.35
C ILE A 107 -15.81 15.87 -18.87
N ASP A 108 -14.84 16.38 -19.62
CA ASP A 108 -13.44 16.49 -19.17
C ASP A 108 -13.07 17.96 -18.95
N ILE A 109 -12.75 18.33 -17.70
CA ILE A 109 -12.49 19.70 -17.29
C ILE A 109 -10.97 19.97 -17.32
N GLY A 110 -10.52 20.75 -18.31
CA GLY A 110 -9.10 21.01 -18.56
C GLY A 110 -8.43 19.83 -19.25
N THR A 111 -8.88 19.53 -20.48
CA THR A 111 -8.48 18.32 -21.21
C THR A 111 -7.00 18.32 -21.65
N GLY A 112 -6.38 19.50 -21.71
CA GLY A 112 -4.98 19.71 -22.09
C GLY A 112 -4.72 19.41 -23.56
N ALA A 113 -3.53 19.79 -24.06
CA ALA A 113 -3.14 19.61 -25.46
C ALA A 113 -3.32 18.18 -26.00
N SER A 114 -3.21 17.19 -25.12
CA SER A 114 -3.35 15.76 -25.47
C SER A 114 -4.79 15.27 -25.70
N CYS A 115 -5.82 15.95 -25.18
CA CYS A 115 -7.21 15.46 -25.12
C CYS A 115 -7.36 14.01 -24.60
N ILE A 116 -6.47 13.57 -23.69
CA ILE A 116 -6.22 12.13 -23.49
C ILE A 116 -7.36 11.37 -22.80
N TYR A 117 -8.16 12.00 -21.93
CA TYR A 117 -9.29 11.29 -21.33
C TYR A 117 -10.44 11.08 -22.35
N PRO A 118 -10.87 12.09 -23.12
CA PRO A 118 -11.79 11.89 -24.23
C PRO A 118 -11.33 10.86 -25.25
N LEU A 119 -10.09 10.94 -25.73
CA LEU A 119 -9.58 9.98 -26.71
C LEU A 119 -9.57 8.54 -26.17
N LEU A 120 -9.09 8.33 -24.94
CA LEU A 120 -9.10 6.99 -24.34
C LEU A 120 -10.53 6.47 -24.07
N GLY A 121 -11.45 7.32 -23.59
CA GLY A 121 -12.82 6.92 -23.28
C GLY A 121 -13.66 6.65 -24.54
N ALA A 122 -13.49 7.45 -25.60
CA ALA A 122 -14.11 7.21 -26.90
C ALA A 122 -13.58 5.93 -27.54
N THR A 123 -12.26 5.74 -27.63
CA THR A 123 -11.63 4.56 -28.27
C THR A 123 -11.89 3.26 -27.52
N LEU A 124 -11.95 3.27 -26.18
CA LEU A 124 -12.19 2.05 -25.39
C LEU A 124 -13.67 1.71 -25.25
N ASN A 125 -14.48 2.74 -24.98
CA ASN A 125 -15.83 2.56 -24.44
C ASN A 125 -16.92 3.24 -25.26
N GLY A 126 -16.60 3.89 -26.39
CA GLY A 126 -17.59 4.56 -27.26
C GLY A 126 -18.28 5.77 -26.60
N TRP A 127 -17.68 6.34 -25.55
CA TRP A 127 -18.26 7.44 -24.78
C TRP A 127 -18.19 8.76 -25.56
N TYR A 128 -19.27 9.55 -25.49
CA TYR A 128 -19.26 10.96 -25.89
C TYR A 128 -18.61 11.82 -24.81
N PHE A 129 -17.87 12.86 -25.21
CA PHE A 129 -17.23 13.83 -24.33
C PHE A 129 -17.48 15.28 -24.76
N LEU A 130 -17.89 16.09 -23.78
CA LEU A 130 -17.66 17.54 -23.81
C LEU A 130 -16.30 17.82 -23.17
N ALA A 131 -15.32 18.22 -23.97
CA ALA A 131 -13.94 18.41 -23.52
C ALA A 131 -13.63 19.91 -23.43
N THR A 132 -13.47 20.45 -22.22
CA THR A 132 -13.28 21.90 -22.01
C THR A 132 -11.83 22.27 -21.79
N GLU A 133 -11.44 23.45 -22.30
CA GLU A 133 -10.07 23.97 -22.15
C GLU A 133 -10.06 25.51 -22.10
N VAL A 134 -9.12 26.08 -21.33
CA VAL A 134 -8.95 27.53 -21.15
C VAL A 134 -7.74 28.08 -21.90
N ASP A 135 -6.71 27.25 -22.12
CA ASP A 135 -5.46 27.64 -22.79
C ASP A 135 -5.53 27.45 -24.30
N ASP A 136 -5.14 28.48 -25.06
CA ASP A 136 -5.18 28.46 -26.53
C ASP A 136 -4.32 27.36 -27.16
N ILE A 137 -3.14 27.07 -26.59
CA ILE A 137 -2.28 26.01 -27.13
C ILE A 137 -2.92 24.65 -26.86
N CYS A 138 -3.38 24.40 -25.63
CA CYS A 138 -4.09 23.18 -25.29
C CYS A 138 -5.35 22.97 -26.14
N TYR A 139 -6.19 23.99 -26.31
CA TYR A 139 -7.42 23.90 -27.12
C TYR A 139 -7.13 23.52 -28.58
N ASN A 140 -6.18 24.20 -29.22
CA ASN A 140 -5.86 23.96 -30.63
C ASN A 140 -5.24 22.58 -30.86
N TYR A 141 -4.34 22.12 -29.99
CA TYR A 141 -3.80 20.76 -30.07
C TYR A 141 -4.84 19.69 -29.73
N ALA A 142 -5.72 19.92 -28.73
CA ALA A 142 -6.79 18.99 -28.38
C ALA A 142 -7.75 18.77 -29.55
N LYS A 143 -8.18 19.87 -30.21
CA LYS A 143 -9.02 19.82 -31.40
C LYS A 143 -8.35 19.06 -32.56
N LYS A 144 -7.10 19.42 -32.90
CA LYS A 144 -6.29 18.70 -33.91
C LYS A 144 -6.18 17.20 -33.61
N ASN A 145 -5.98 16.85 -32.33
CA ASN A 145 -5.85 15.46 -31.89
C ASN A 145 -7.16 14.66 -32.00
N VAL A 146 -8.32 15.29 -31.81
CA VAL A 146 -9.62 14.65 -32.07
C VAL A 146 -9.85 14.46 -33.57
N GLU A 147 -9.61 15.50 -34.36
CA GLU A 147 -9.83 15.51 -35.81
C GLU A 147 -8.97 14.46 -36.53
N GLN A 148 -7.66 14.37 -36.21
CA GLN A 148 -6.74 13.42 -36.87
C GLN A 148 -6.93 11.95 -36.45
N ASN A 149 -7.77 11.66 -35.45
CA ASN A 149 -8.20 10.31 -35.09
C ASN A 149 -9.67 10.02 -35.49
N ASN A 150 -10.31 10.94 -36.23
CA ASN A 150 -11.70 10.83 -36.70
C ASN A 150 -12.74 10.66 -35.56
N LEU A 151 -12.48 11.23 -34.38
CA LEU A 151 -13.35 11.08 -33.19
C LEU A 151 -14.27 12.29 -32.92
N SER A 152 -14.41 13.21 -33.88
CA SER A 152 -15.19 14.45 -33.73
C SER A 152 -16.67 14.22 -33.39
N ASP A 153 -17.27 13.12 -33.86
CA ASP A 153 -18.66 12.75 -33.55
C ASP A 153 -18.86 12.33 -32.08
N LEU A 154 -17.77 11.93 -31.40
CA LEU A 154 -17.75 11.56 -29.99
C LEU A 154 -17.12 12.63 -29.10
N ILE A 155 -16.32 13.57 -29.61
CA ILE A 155 -15.56 14.51 -28.76
C ILE A 155 -15.74 15.96 -29.23
N LYS A 156 -16.59 16.69 -28.51
CA LYS A 156 -16.83 18.12 -28.68
C LYS A 156 -15.82 18.93 -27.85
N VAL A 157 -14.73 19.38 -28.48
CA VAL A 157 -13.72 20.24 -27.83
C VAL A 157 -14.19 21.70 -27.82
N VAL A 158 -14.26 22.33 -26.64
CA VAL A 158 -14.79 23.68 -26.44
C VAL A 158 -13.81 24.54 -25.64
N LYS A 159 -13.50 25.74 -26.14
CA LYS A 159 -12.74 26.75 -25.39
C LYS A 159 -13.67 27.50 -24.43
N VAL A 160 -13.29 27.60 -23.15
CA VAL A 160 -14.09 28.24 -22.10
C VAL A 160 -13.32 29.35 -21.36
N PRO A 161 -13.98 30.37 -20.77
CA PRO A 161 -13.31 31.38 -19.95
C PRO A 161 -12.74 30.80 -18.64
N GLN A 162 -11.56 31.28 -18.21
CA GLN A 162 -10.88 30.84 -16.97
C GLN A 162 -11.72 30.93 -15.68
N LYS A 163 -12.76 31.80 -15.65
CA LYS A 163 -13.66 31.97 -14.51
C LYS A 163 -14.73 30.87 -14.39
N THR A 164 -14.78 29.93 -15.34
CA THR A 164 -15.90 29.00 -15.52
C THR A 164 -15.41 27.55 -15.56
N LEU A 165 -16.15 26.63 -14.92
CA LEU A 165 -15.80 25.20 -14.87
C LEU A 165 -16.88 24.34 -15.53
N LEU A 166 -18.05 24.22 -14.89
CA LEU A 166 -19.15 23.40 -15.41
C LEU A 166 -20.36 24.22 -15.86
N MET A 167 -20.71 25.30 -15.15
CA MET A 167 -21.94 26.05 -15.42
C MET A 167 -22.03 26.57 -16.86
N ASP A 168 -20.96 27.19 -17.37
CA ASP A 168 -20.96 27.86 -18.68
C ASP A 168 -20.84 26.89 -19.86
N ALA A 169 -20.01 25.86 -19.73
CA ALA A 169 -19.89 24.78 -20.72
C ALA A 169 -21.23 24.05 -20.95
N LEU A 170 -22.13 24.13 -19.95
CA LEU A 170 -23.44 23.49 -19.93
C LEU A 170 -24.61 24.49 -20.09
N LYS A 171 -24.38 25.73 -20.55
CA LYS A 171 -25.47 26.71 -20.77
C LYS A 171 -26.44 26.31 -21.89
N GLU A 172 -25.92 25.75 -22.98
CA GLU A 172 -26.70 25.46 -24.20
C GLU A 172 -27.41 24.09 -24.18
N GLU A 173 -26.91 23.14 -23.40
CA GLU A 173 -27.35 21.73 -23.42
C GLU A 173 -28.26 21.38 -22.23
N SER A 174 -29.18 22.29 -21.86
CA SER A 174 -29.94 22.27 -20.60
C SER A 174 -30.64 20.94 -20.27
N GLU A 175 -31.19 20.26 -21.28
CA GLU A 175 -31.94 19.01 -21.14
C GLU A 175 -31.04 17.76 -21.00
N ILE A 176 -29.75 17.85 -21.31
CA ILE A 176 -28.84 16.71 -21.29
C ILE A 176 -28.35 16.43 -19.87
N ILE A 177 -28.67 15.22 -19.38
CA ILE A 177 -28.04 14.62 -18.19
C ILE A 177 -26.77 13.90 -18.64
N TYR A 178 -25.65 14.19 -17.98
CA TYR A 178 -24.35 13.57 -18.22
C TYR A 178 -24.11 12.43 -17.22
N ASP A 179 -23.47 11.33 -17.64
CA ASP A 179 -23.11 10.21 -16.75
C ASP A 179 -22.01 10.61 -15.77
N PHE A 180 -21.02 11.41 -16.21
CA PHE A 180 -19.93 11.85 -15.35
C PHE A 180 -19.29 13.19 -15.77
N CYS A 181 -18.62 13.87 -14.84
CA CYS A 181 -17.45 14.69 -15.17
C CYS A 181 -16.18 14.10 -14.55
N MET A 182 -15.05 14.35 -15.20
CA MET A 182 -13.71 14.07 -14.72
C MET A 182 -12.81 15.29 -14.91
N CYS A 183 -11.73 15.35 -14.14
CA CYS A 183 -10.80 16.49 -14.14
C CYS A 183 -9.42 16.07 -13.62
N ASN A 184 -8.37 16.62 -14.24
CA ASN A 184 -7.00 16.68 -13.71
C ASN A 184 -6.68 18.15 -13.36
N PRO A 185 -6.88 18.58 -12.11
CA PRO A 185 -6.77 19.98 -11.74
C PRO A 185 -5.30 20.44 -11.71
N PRO A 186 -5.04 21.75 -11.89
CA PRO A 186 -3.74 22.32 -11.56
C PRO A 186 -3.42 22.11 -10.07
N PHE A 187 -2.30 21.44 -9.79
CA PHE A 187 -2.00 20.95 -8.45
C PHE A 187 -1.52 22.05 -7.49
N PHE A 188 -0.76 23.03 -7.96
CA PHE A 188 0.07 23.89 -7.10
C PHE A 188 -0.56 25.26 -6.82
N ALA A 189 -0.38 25.77 -5.60
CA ALA A 189 -0.85 27.10 -5.23
C ALA A 189 0.11 28.23 -5.67
N ASN A 190 1.39 27.91 -5.88
CA ASN A 190 2.44 28.86 -6.24
C ASN A 190 3.69 28.14 -6.81
N GLN A 191 4.63 28.94 -7.32
CA GLN A 191 5.86 28.45 -7.97
C GLN A 191 6.79 27.67 -7.03
N LEU A 192 6.86 28.04 -5.74
CA LEU A 192 7.66 27.31 -4.74
C LEU A 192 7.13 25.88 -4.54
N GLU A 193 5.81 25.72 -4.52
CA GLU A 193 5.20 24.39 -4.43
C GLU A 193 5.41 23.58 -5.72
N ALA A 194 5.32 24.23 -6.90
CA ALA A 194 5.57 23.61 -8.20
C ALA A 194 7.03 23.14 -8.37
N GLN A 195 8.00 23.86 -7.80
CA GLN A 195 9.40 23.45 -7.72
C GLN A 195 9.66 22.30 -6.72
N GLY A 196 8.71 22.02 -5.82
CA GLY A 196 8.80 20.91 -4.86
C GLY A 196 9.82 21.10 -3.73
N VAL A 197 10.32 22.32 -3.52
CA VAL A 197 11.36 22.65 -2.53
C VAL A 197 10.89 22.54 -1.07
N ASN A 198 9.58 22.43 -0.85
CA ASN A 198 8.93 22.29 0.47
C ASN A 198 9.18 20.90 1.10
N SER A 199 10.44 20.61 1.43
CA SER A 199 10.90 19.33 1.97
C SER A 199 11.58 19.51 3.34
N ARG A 200 11.08 18.82 4.37
CA ARG A 200 11.71 18.78 5.72
C ARG A 200 13.13 18.19 5.75
N ASN A 201 13.59 17.60 4.65
CA ASN A 201 14.98 17.19 4.46
C ASN A 201 15.48 17.75 3.11
N PRO A 202 16.52 18.61 3.09
CA PRO A 202 17.07 19.15 1.84
C PRO A 202 17.76 18.09 0.97
N HIS A 203 18.20 16.96 1.55
CA HIS A 203 18.79 15.82 0.84
C HIS A 203 17.75 14.88 0.21
N ARG A 204 16.48 15.29 0.13
CA ARG A 204 15.43 14.51 -0.52
C ARG A 204 15.73 14.40 -2.01
N SER A 205 15.89 13.17 -2.51
CA SER A 205 16.17 12.92 -3.93
C SER A 205 15.10 13.55 -4.84
N PRO A 206 15.50 14.23 -5.93
CA PRO A 206 14.57 14.87 -6.85
C PRO A 206 13.67 13.83 -7.56
N PRO A 207 12.51 14.25 -8.12
CA PRO A 207 11.65 13.36 -8.88
C PRO A 207 12.40 12.71 -10.05
N SER A 208 12.00 11.49 -10.40
CA SER A 208 12.49 10.77 -11.58
C SER A 208 11.80 11.19 -12.88
N SER A 209 10.86 12.14 -12.82
CA SER A 209 10.09 12.67 -13.94
C SER A 209 10.22 14.19 -14.02
N VAL A 210 10.22 14.74 -15.23
CA VAL A 210 10.05 16.18 -15.47
C VAL A 210 8.58 16.59 -15.32
N ASN A 211 8.33 17.88 -15.04
CA ASN A 211 7.03 18.53 -15.18
C ASN A 211 7.11 19.54 -16.34
N THR A 212 6.23 19.42 -17.32
CA THR A 212 6.23 20.26 -18.54
C THR A 212 4.95 21.10 -18.67
N GLY A 213 4.02 21.02 -17.72
CA GLY A 213 2.74 21.69 -17.83
C GLY A 213 2.86 23.21 -17.83
N GLY A 214 2.05 23.86 -18.68
CA GLY A 214 1.89 25.31 -18.69
C GLY A 214 1.29 25.82 -17.38
N ILE A 215 1.42 27.11 -17.11
CA ILE A 215 1.04 27.71 -15.81
C ILE A 215 -0.40 27.34 -15.41
N THR A 216 -1.35 27.37 -16.34
CA THR A 216 -2.76 26.99 -16.14
C THR A 216 -3.00 25.50 -15.91
N GLU A 217 -2.12 24.62 -16.38
CA GLU A 217 -2.19 23.17 -16.16
C GLU A 217 -1.59 22.73 -14.82
N ILE A 218 -0.71 23.56 -14.23
CA ILE A 218 0.04 23.20 -13.02
C ILE A 218 -0.31 24.06 -11.80
N MET A 219 -0.79 25.29 -11.99
CA MET A 219 -1.04 26.26 -10.92
C MET A 219 -2.43 26.88 -10.97
N ALA A 220 -3.01 27.12 -9.80
CA ALA A 220 -4.22 27.89 -9.59
C ALA A 220 -4.16 28.63 -8.25
N GLU A 221 -4.97 29.67 -8.11
CA GLU A 221 -5.22 30.33 -6.83
C GLU A 221 -5.74 29.31 -5.79
N GLY A 222 -5.10 29.25 -4.61
CA GLY A 222 -5.35 28.20 -3.61
C GLY A 222 -4.92 26.77 -4.00
N GLY A 223 -4.43 26.58 -5.23
CA GLY A 223 -4.03 25.30 -5.79
C GLY A 223 -5.17 24.28 -5.89
N GLU A 224 -4.81 23.01 -5.86
CA GLU A 224 -5.73 21.86 -5.95
C GLU A 224 -6.97 21.96 -5.03
N LEU A 225 -6.79 22.42 -3.79
CA LEU A 225 -7.85 22.42 -2.79
C LEU A 225 -8.99 23.37 -3.17
N GLU A 226 -8.66 24.64 -3.45
CA GLU A 226 -9.66 25.62 -3.85
C GLU A 226 -10.14 25.39 -5.29
N PHE A 227 -9.30 24.84 -6.18
CA PHE A 227 -9.77 24.42 -7.51
C PHE A 227 -10.90 23.38 -7.41
N VAL A 228 -10.74 22.35 -6.59
CA VAL A 228 -11.77 21.29 -6.46
C VAL A 228 -12.99 21.77 -5.66
N LYS A 229 -12.83 22.65 -4.67
CA LYS A 229 -13.98 23.33 -4.03
C LYS A 229 -14.85 24.07 -5.04
N ARG A 230 -14.27 24.72 -6.06
CA ARG A 230 -15.08 25.36 -7.14
C ARG A 230 -15.88 24.33 -7.94
N ILE A 231 -15.34 23.13 -8.19
CA ILE A 231 -16.10 22.01 -8.80
C ILE A 231 -17.24 21.58 -7.85
N ILE A 232 -16.99 21.49 -6.54
CA ILE A 232 -18.04 21.20 -5.54
C ILE A 232 -19.12 22.28 -5.57
N HIS A 233 -18.77 23.56 -5.58
CA HIS A 233 -19.73 24.69 -5.62
C HIS A 233 -20.58 24.72 -6.90
N ASP A 234 -20.02 24.36 -8.06
CA ASP A 234 -20.80 24.17 -9.28
C ASP A 234 -21.69 22.93 -9.20
N SER A 235 -21.20 21.83 -8.61
CA SER A 235 -22.00 20.61 -8.42
C SER A 235 -23.21 20.81 -7.49
N LEU A 236 -23.13 21.71 -6.50
CA LEU A 236 -24.24 22.06 -5.62
C LEU A 236 -25.38 22.81 -6.35
N LYS A 237 -25.08 23.43 -7.50
CA LYS A 237 -26.07 24.07 -8.37
C LYS A 237 -26.64 23.07 -9.39
N LEU A 238 -25.77 22.29 -10.02
CA LEU A 238 -26.10 21.34 -11.09
C LEU A 238 -26.76 20.05 -10.56
N LYS A 239 -26.47 19.65 -9.32
CA LYS A 239 -26.99 18.50 -8.59
C LYS A 239 -27.12 17.24 -9.46
N LYS A 240 -28.35 16.84 -9.82
CA LYS A 240 -28.68 15.62 -10.57
C LYS A 240 -28.45 15.73 -12.09
N ARG A 241 -28.00 16.87 -12.62
CA ARG A 241 -27.65 17.01 -14.06
C ARG A 241 -26.41 16.22 -14.46
N LEU A 242 -25.55 15.85 -13.50
CA LEU A 242 -24.50 14.86 -13.68
C LEU A 242 -24.76 13.68 -12.73
N ARG A 243 -24.62 12.44 -13.19
CA ARG A 243 -24.78 11.25 -12.32
C ARG A 243 -23.58 11.10 -11.37
N TRP A 244 -22.37 11.44 -11.81
CA TRP A 244 -21.16 11.54 -10.99
C TRP A 244 -20.35 12.80 -11.28
N TYR A 245 -19.83 13.42 -10.23
CA TYR A 245 -18.74 14.39 -10.32
C TYR A 245 -17.46 13.69 -9.87
N SER A 246 -16.32 13.90 -10.54
CA SER A 246 -15.05 13.34 -10.11
C SER A 246 -13.85 14.25 -10.40
N CYS A 247 -12.83 14.17 -9.53
CA CYS A 247 -11.57 14.90 -9.68
C CYS A 247 -10.37 14.07 -9.17
N MET A 248 -9.26 14.11 -9.90
CA MET A 248 -8.00 13.48 -9.46
C MET A 248 -7.20 14.45 -8.59
N LEU A 249 -6.57 13.93 -7.53
CA LEU A 249 -5.78 14.69 -6.57
C LEU A 249 -4.30 14.29 -6.64
N GLY A 250 -3.45 15.28 -6.88
CA GLY A 250 -2.00 15.27 -6.79
C GLY A 250 -1.48 15.03 -5.38
N LYS A 251 -2.17 15.55 -4.35
CA LYS A 251 -1.70 15.56 -2.97
C LYS A 251 -2.63 14.78 -2.04
N LYS A 252 -2.05 13.96 -1.15
CA LYS A 252 -2.84 13.20 -0.16
C LYS A 252 -3.54 14.09 0.87
N CYS A 253 -2.96 15.25 1.20
CA CYS A 253 -3.52 16.18 2.17
C CYS A 253 -4.85 16.81 1.71
N SER A 254 -5.06 17.03 0.40
CA SER A 254 -6.30 17.58 -0.15
C SER A 254 -7.52 16.71 0.11
N LEU A 255 -7.34 15.38 0.20
CA LEU A 255 -8.44 14.42 0.27
C LEU A 255 -9.28 14.52 1.57
N ALA A 256 -8.67 14.89 2.70
CA ALA A 256 -9.42 14.99 3.96
C ALA A 256 -10.30 16.26 4.03
N PRO A 257 -9.78 17.48 3.77
CA PRO A 257 -10.61 18.69 3.69
C PRO A 257 -11.71 18.60 2.62
N LEU A 258 -11.43 18.07 1.43
CA LEU A 258 -12.43 17.96 0.36
C LEU A 258 -13.56 16.96 0.70
N LYS A 259 -13.26 15.91 1.46
CA LYS A 259 -14.31 15.01 1.98
C LYS A 259 -15.14 15.67 3.09
N GLU A 260 -14.53 16.52 3.91
CA GLU A 260 -15.24 17.25 4.95
C GLU A 260 -16.13 18.35 4.36
N GLU A 261 -15.67 19.06 3.32
CA GLU A 261 -16.50 19.98 2.52
C GLU A 261 -17.75 19.26 1.98
N LEU A 262 -17.58 18.12 1.29
CA LEU A 262 -18.72 17.33 0.80
C LEU A 262 -19.67 16.86 1.91
N ARG A 263 -19.16 16.61 3.12
CA ARG A 263 -19.97 16.24 4.30
C ARG A 263 -20.75 17.44 4.85
N LEU A 264 -20.12 18.60 4.96
CA LEU A 264 -20.74 19.85 5.43
C LEU A 264 -21.83 20.32 4.46
N GLN A 265 -21.61 20.16 3.16
CA GLN A 265 -22.56 20.49 2.09
C GLN A 265 -23.66 19.42 1.88
N GLY A 266 -23.73 18.40 2.75
CA GLY A 266 -24.80 17.39 2.75
C GLY A 266 -24.83 16.45 1.53
N VAL A 267 -23.71 16.21 0.86
CA VAL A 267 -23.68 15.41 -0.38
C VAL A 267 -23.84 13.91 -0.07
N PRO A 268 -24.89 13.23 -0.57
CA PRO A 268 -25.32 11.92 -0.04
C PRO A 268 -24.41 10.74 -0.43
N LYS A 269 -23.61 10.87 -1.49
CA LYS A 269 -22.68 9.82 -1.95
C LYS A 269 -21.29 10.40 -2.16
N VAL A 270 -20.28 9.83 -1.49
CA VAL A 270 -18.87 10.22 -1.64
C VAL A 270 -18.00 8.97 -1.76
N ALA A 271 -17.31 8.83 -2.89
CA ALA A 271 -16.40 7.75 -3.23
C ALA A 271 -14.95 8.27 -3.36
N HIS A 272 -13.95 7.45 -3.07
CA HIS A 272 -12.54 7.81 -3.28
C HIS A 272 -11.65 6.58 -3.52
N THR A 273 -10.52 6.79 -4.20
CA THR A 273 -9.58 5.69 -4.54
C THR A 273 -8.11 6.17 -4.56
N GLU A 274 -7.18 5.23 -4.71
CA GLU A 274 -5.74 5.47 -4.82
C GLU A 274 -5.22 4.91 -6.17
N PHE A 275 -4.70 5.75 -7.05
CA PHE A 275 -4.08 5.34 -8.31
C PHE A 275 -2.57 5.14 -8.15
N TYR A 276 -2.07 4.01 -8.62
CA TYR A 276 -0.65 3.65 -8.54
C TYR A 276 0.00 3.60 -9.93
N GLN A 277 1.13 4.29 -10.10
CA GLN A 277 1.96 4.21 -11.30
C GLN A 277 3.44 4.26 -10.91
N GLY A 278 4.16 3.13 -11.01
CA GLY A 278 5.61 3.07 -10.74
C GLY A 278 6.01 3.40 -9.28
N ARG A 279 6.34 4.67 -9.04
CA ARG A 279 6.55 5.29 -7.70
C ARG A 279 5.56 6.42 -7.41
N THR A 280 4.86 6.92 -8.42
CA THR A 280 3.88 8.00 -8.34
C THR A 280 2.56 7.46 -7.83
N MET A 281 2.00 8.13 -6.82
CA MET A 281 0.63 7.92 -6.38
C MET A 281 -0.21 9.15 -6.69
N ARG A 282 -1.48 8.92 -6.99
CA ARG A 282 -2.54 9.94 -7.00
C ARG A 282 -3.72 9.39 -6.20
N TRP A 283 -4.60 10.29 -5.81
CA TRP A 283 -5.91 9.93 -5.28
C TRP A 283 -6.97 10.39 -6.28
N ALA A 284 -8.19 9.90 -6.16
CA ALA A 284 -9.32 10.55 -6.81
C ALA A 284 -10.51 10.55 -5.85
N LEU A 285 -11.34 11.58 -5.99
CA LEU A 285 -12.53 11.84 -5.21
C LEU A 285 -13.70 11.96 -6.19
N ALA A 286 -14.81 11.33 -5.88
CA ALA A 286 -16.03 11.40 -6.68
C ALA A 286 -17.26 11.49 -5.78
N TRP A 287 -18.31 12.15 -6.24
CA TRP A 287 -19.53 12.35 -5.48
C TRP A 287 -20.78 12.43 -6.36
N SER A 288 -21.95 12.21 -5.76
CA SER A 288 -23.23 12.23 -6.45
C SER A 288 -24.35 12.75 -5.55
N PHE A 289 -25.38 13.31 -6.20
CA PHE A 289 -26.65 13.71 -5.61
C PHE A 289 -27.79 12.72 -5.92
N TYR A 290 -27.46 11.59 -6.55
CA TYR A 290 -28.35 10.44 -6.71
C TYR A 290 -28.16 9.48 -5.53
N GLU A 291 -29.25 8.88 -5.06
CA GLU A 291 -29.22 7.97 -3.90
C GLU A 291 -29.14 6.50 -4.33
N GLU A 292 -29.56 6.18 -5.55
CA GLU A 292 -29.54 4.84 -6.12
C GLU A 292 -28.15 4.43 -6.65
N VAL A 293 -27.20 5.37 -6.81
CA VAL A 293 -25.86 5.02 -7.32
C VAL A 293 -25.07 4.18 -6.32
N ILE A 294 -24.46 3.12 -6.85
CA ILE A 294 -23.59 2.20 -6.12
C ILE A 294 -22.20 2.84 -6.01
N ILE A 295 -21.68 2.96 -4.80
CA ILE A 295 -20.28 3.36 -4.58
C ILE A 295 -19.39 2.14 -4.88
N PRO A 296 -18.42 2.23 -5.81
CA PRO A 296 -17.49 1.13 -6.05
C PRO A 296 -16.73 0.79 -4.78
N ASN A 297 -16.71 -0.49 -4.40
CA ASN A 297 -15.98 -0.96 -3.24
C ASN A 297 -14.49 -0.57 -3.38
N PRO A 298 -13.91 0.22 -2.44
CA PRO A 298 -12.52 0.62 -2.55
C PRO A 298 -11.65 -0.65 -2.58
N PRO A 299 -10.68 -0.75 -3.51
CA PRO A 299 -9.96 -2.01 -3.74
C PRO A 299 -9.34 -2.48 -2.44
N LYS A 300 -9.83 -3.63 -1.92
CA LYS A 300 -9.42 -4.19 -0.62
C LYS A 300 -7.90 -4.13 -0.54
N LYS A 301 -7.36 -3.35 0.41
CA LYS A 301 -5.92 -3.11 0.51
C LYS A 301 -5.22 -4.43 0.81
N ARG A 302 -4.83 -5.13 -0.27
CA ARG A 302 -3.80 -6.16 -0.25
C ARG A 302 -2.61 -5.49 0.41
N LYS A 303 -2.40 -5.78 1.71
CA LYS A 303 -1.17 -5.40 2.43
C LYS A 303 -0.06 -5.82 1.49
N LEU A 304 0.72 -4.86 0.98
CA LEU A 304 1.71 -5.15 -0.03
C LEU A 304 2.72 -6.08 0.65
N GLU A 305 2.60 -7.38 0.38
CA GLU A 305 3.44 -8.39 1.02
C GLU A 305 4.83 -8.18 0.45
N LYS A 306 5.61 -7.33 1.14
CA LYS A 306 7.04 -7.15 0.90
C LYS A 306 7.61 -8.56 0.81
N PRO A 307 8.23 -8.95 -0.32
CA PRO A 307 8.68 -10.33 -0.52
C PRO A 307 9.48 -10.74 0.71
N ARG A 308 8.92 -11.67 1.49
CA ARG A 308 9.35 -11.92 2.86
C ARG A 308 10.74 -12.52 2.77
N LYS A 309 11.79 -11.73 3.09
CA LYS A 309 13.19 -12.19 3.01
C LYS A 309 13.30 -13.61 3.62
N PRO A 310 13.90 -14.57 2.90
CA PRO A 310 14.12 -15.90 3.47
C PRO A 310 14.93 -15.81 4.75
N MET A 311 14.75 -16.81 5.61
CA MET A 311 15.71 -17.03 6.69
C MET A 311 16.87 -17.79 6.09
N VAL A 312 18.09 -17.30 6.27
CA VAL A 312 19.28 -17.86 5.62
C VAL A 312 20.37 -18.18 6.63
N PHE A 313 21.13 -19.24 6.35
CA PHE A 313 22.43 -19.48 6.96
C PHE A 313 23.34 -20.21 5.99
N THR A 314 24.63 -19.95 6.08
CA THR A 314 25.67 -20.61 5.29
C THR A 314 26.33 -21.69 6.14
N VAL A 315 26.53 -22.88 5.57
CA VAL A 315 27.34 -23.96 6.11
C VAL A 315 28.71 -23.86 5.44
N LEU A 316 29.73 -23.53 6.22
CA LEU A 316 31.07 -23.24 5.68
C LEU A 316 31.79 -24.51 5.20
N GLU A 317 32.67 -24.38 4.22
CA GLU A 317 33.51 -25.45 3.66
C GLU A 317 34.23 -26.27 4.75
N SER A 318 34.70 -25.63 5.83
CA SER A 318 35.33 -26.28 6.98
C SER A 318 34.37 -27.18 7.78
N VAL A 319 33.09 -26.80 7.86
CA VAL A 319 32.02 -27.61 8.48
C VAL A 319 31.68 -28.79 7.59
N ILE A 320 31.64 -28.58 6.26
CA ILE A 320 31.37 -29.62 5.27
C ILE A 320 32.45 -30.71 5.33
N LYS A 321 33.74 -30.33 5.38
CA LYS A 321 34.87 -31.28 5.53
C LYS A 321 34.73 -32.14 6.80
N LEU A 322 34.45 -31.52 7.95
CA LEU A 322 34.22 -32.21 9.23
C LEU A 322 32.97 -33.13 9.24
N LEU A 323 32.02 -32.92 8.33
CA LEU A 323 30.88 -33.83 8.14
C LEU A 323 31.25 -35.00 7.22
N THR A 324 32.03 -34.76 6.17
CA THR A 324 32.55 -35.82 5.28
C THR A 324 33.47 -36.79 6.04
N GLU A 325 34.33 -36.28 6.94
CA GLU A 325 35.23 -37.09 7.78
C GLU A 325 34.48 -38.05 8.72
N LYS A 326 33.17 -37.85 8.95
CA LYS A 326 32.33 -38.67 9.83
C LYS A 326 31.41 -39.62 9.06
N LEU A 327 31.53 -39.69 7.74
CA LEU A 327 30.83 -40.66 6.92
C LEU A 327 31.49 -42.05 7.10
N PRO A 328 30.71 -43.14 7.27
CA PRO A 328 31.29 -44.46 7.50
C PRO A 328 32.20 -44.90 6.34
N SER A 329 33.40 -45.37 6.70
CA SER A 329 34.50 -45.70 5.78
C SER A 329 34.06 -46.71 4.72
N GLY A 330 34.15 -46.32 3.44
CA GLY A 330 33.67 -47.12 2.30
C GLY A 330 32.44 -46.54 1.59
N SER A 331 31.84 -45.45 2.10
CA SER A 331 30.81 -44.69 1.39
C SER A 331 31.43 -43.81 0.30
N GLU A 332 30.76 -43.66 -0.85
CA GLU A 332 31.09 -42.58 -1.80
C GLU A 332 30.88 -41.21 -1.14
N VAL A 333 31.75 -40.23 -1.44
CA VAL A 333 31.62 -38.87 -0.90
C VAL A 333 30.53 -38.13 -1.69
N PRO A 334 29.41 -37.74 -1.06
CA PRO A 334 28.34 -37.01 -1.76
C PRO A 334 28.79 -35.60 -2.14
N GLU A 335 28.12 -34.97 -3.10
CA GLU A 335 28.28 -33.53 -3.31
C GLU A 335 27.84 -32.76 -2.05
N SER A 336 28.49 -31.63 -1.78
CA SER A 336 28.28 -30.82 -0.57
C SER A 336 26.82 -30.40 -0.35
N ILE A 337 26.08 -30.16 -1.45
CA ILE A 337 24.63 -29.90 -1.41
C ILE A 337 23.90 -31.09 -0.75
N THR A 338 24.09 -32.30 -1.29
CA THR A 338 23.43 -33.53 -0.83
C THR A 338 23.84 -33.93 0.57
N LEU A 339 25.13 -33.82 0.92
CA LEU A 339 25.60 -34.08 2.29
C LEU A 339 24.90 -33.17 3.33
N VAL A 340 24.76 -31.88 3.01
CA VAL A 340 24.04 -30.92 3.88
C VAL A 340 22.53 -31.18 3.84
N ALA A 341 21.94 -31.48 2.69
CA ALA A 341 20.52 -31.78 2.53
C ALA A 341 20.11 -33.04 3.29
N ASP A 342 20.90 -34.12 3.28
CA ASP A 342 20.63 -35.36 4.01
C ASP A 342 20.78 -35.18 5.52
N CYS A 343 21.78 -34.39 5.96
CA CYS A 343 21.87 -33.95 7.34
C CYS A 343 20.60 -33.18 7.77
N ILE A 344 20.05 -32.32 6.92
CA ILE A 344 18.80 -31.59 7.15
C ILE A 344 17.58 -32.53 7.17
N LYS A 345 17.45 -33.46 6.21
CA LYS A 345 16.37 -34.48 6.16
C LYS A 345 16.36 -35.32 7.45
N LYS A 346 17.53 -35.74 7.95
CA LYS A 346 17.69 -36.46 9.23
C LYS A 346 17.23 -35.61 10.42
N ILE A 347 17.69 -34.37 10.54
CA ILE A 347 17.27 -33.45 11.62
C ILE A 347 15.76 -33.19 11.58
N LEU A 348 15.17 -33.04 10.39
CA LEU A 348 13.72 -32.87 10.23
C LEU A 348 12.93 -34.13 10.63
N THR A 349 13.46 -35.31 10.32
CA THR A 349 12.90 -36.61 10.74
C THR A 349 12.89 -36.76 12.26
N ASP A 350 14.02 -36.49 12.94
CA ASP A 350 14.14 -36.52 14.40
C ASP A 350 13.17 -35.52 15.08
N LEU A 351 12.87 -34.42 14.41
CA LEU A 351 11.89 -33.41 14.81
C LEU A 351 10.45 -33.73 14.40
N LYS A 352 10.18 -34.82 13.67
CA LYS A 352 8.89 -35.14 13.04
C LYS A 352 8.33 -34.02 12.14
N VAL A 353 9.19 -33.14 11.61
CA VAL A 353 8.76 -32.15 10.61
C VAL A 353 8.56 -32.88 9.30
N GLN A 354 7.33 -32.92 8.81
CA GLN A 354 7.01 -33.57 7.53
C GLN A 354 7.77 -32.83 6.43
N HIS A 355 8.47 -33.56 5.57
CA HIS A 355 9.26 -33.00 4.50
C HIS A 355 9.15 -33.87 3.24
N LYS A 356 9.14 -33.23 2.07
CA LYS A 356 9.10 -33.89 0.75
C LYS A 356 10.06 -33.17 -0.19
N ILE A 357 10.78 -33.92 -1.02
CA ILE A 357 11.63 -33.34 -2.09
C ILE A 357 10.71 -32.68 -3.14
N VAL A 358 11.16 -31.55 -3.68
CA VAL A 358 10.47 -30.75 -4.70
C VAL A 358 11.39 -30.66 -5.93
N PRO A 359 10.85 -30.72 -7.17
CA PRO A 359 11.66 -30.50 -8.37
C PRO A 359 12.37 -29.13 -8.34
N CYS A 360 13.67 -29.13 -8.60
CA CYS A 360 14.59 -28.00 -8.48
C CYS A 360 15.70 -28.05 -9.55
N GLY A 361 16.58 -27.05 -9.57
CA GLY A 361 17.74 -26.99 -10.48
C GLY A 361 18.81 -28.06 -10.22
N ARG A 362 19.84 -28.12 -11.09
CA ARG A 362 20.95 -29.10 -10.95
C ARG A 362 21.89 -28.80 -9.78
N ASP A 363 21.99 -27.55 -9.36
CA ASP A 363 22.93 -27.06 -8.33
C ASP A 363 22.23 -26.74 -6.98
N GLU A 364 21.04 -27.32 -6.76
CA GLU A 364 20.23 -27.12 -5.56
C GLU A 364 19.37 -28.34 -5.19
N GLU A 365 19.09 -28.52 -3.89
CA GLU A 365 18.06 -29.44 -3.39
C GLU A 365 16.96 -28.68 -2.65
N SER A 366 15.69 -28.92 -3.00
CA SER A 366 14.52 -28.26 -2.40
C SER A 366 13.63 -29.23 -1.62
N LEU A 367 13.24 -28.84 -0.40
CA LEU A 367 12.34 -29.57 0.49
C LEU A 367 11.11 -28.73 0.84
N PHE A 368 9.91 -29.25 0.57
CA PHE A 368 8.66 -28.68 1.11
C PHE A 368 8.42 -29.22 2.51
N LEU A 369 8.41 -28.34 3.51
CA LEU A 369 8.24 -28.66 4.92
C LEU A 369 6.81 -28.35 5.39
N THR A 370 6.27 -29.19 6.27
CA THR A 370 5.01 -28.95 7.00
C THR A 370 5.22 -29.29 8.47
N ALA A 371 5.20 -28.27 9.33
CA ALA A 371 5.39 -28.41 10.77
C ALA A 371 4.04 -28.50 11.48
N VAL A 372 3.66 -29.71 11.93
CA VAL A 372 2.40 -29.97 12.63
C VAL A 372 2.51 -29.68 14.13
N GLU A 373 3.59 -30.11 14.79
CA GLU A 373 3.85 -29.84 16.21
C GLU A 373 5.18 -29.14 16.46
N ASN A 374 5.34 -28.52 17.63
CA ASN A 374 6.57 -27.85 18.03
C ASN A 374 7.48 -28.79 18.84
N SER A 375 8.39 -29.43 18.13
CA SER A 375 9.35 -30.41 18.63
C SER A 375 10.72 -29.82 18.97
N TRP A 376 11.16 -28.75 18.29
CA TRP A 376 12.52 -28.19 18.42
C TRP A 376 12.73 -27.31 19.66
N ILE A 377 11.66 -26.72 20.22
CA ILE A 377 11.77 -25.91 21.45
C ILE A 377 11.67 -26.80 22.70
N HIS A 378 12.38 -26.41 23.76
CA HIS A 378 12.35 -27.03 25.09
C HIS A 378 12.75 -28.53 25.14
N ILE A 379 13.42 -29.10 24.12
CA ILE A 379 13.90 -30.51 24.15
C ILE A 379 14.65 -30.84 25.45
N ARG A 380 15.55 -29.97 25.91
CA ARG A 380 16.31 -30.15 27.18
C ARG A 380 15.44 -30.14 28.45
N ARG A 381 14.21 -29.61 28.39
CA ARG A 381 13.20 -29.65 29.46
C ARG A 381 12.34 -30.91 29.28
N LYS A 382 11.70 -31.10 28.13
CA LYS A 382 10.93 -32.32 27.78
C LYS A 382 11.72 -33.62 28.06
N LYS A 383 13.03 -33.67 27.76
CA LYS A 383 13.90 -34.83 28.07
C LYS A 383 14.15 -35.00 29.58
N ARG A 384 14.35 -33.91 30.33
CA ARG A 384 14.47 -33.96 31.81
C ARG A 384 13.18 -34.42 32.47
N ASP A 385 12.05 -33.90 32.02
CA ASP A 385 10.73 -34.23 32.56
C ASP A 385 10.35 -35.68 32.22
N ARG A 386 10.68 -36.18 31.03
CA ARG A 386 10.56 -37.62 30.69
C ARG A 386 11.48 -38.50 31.54
N THR A 387 12.71 -38.07 31.85
CA THR A 387 13.61 -38.79 32.77
C THR A 387 13.10 -38.78 34.22
N ARG A 388 12.35 -37.76 34.64
CA ARG A 388 11.64 -37.74 35.94
C ARG A 388 10.49 -38.75 35.96
N GLN A 389 9.59 -38.69 34.98
CA GLN A 389 8.49 -39.64 34.84
C GLN A 389 8.99 -41.10 34.77
N LEU A 390 10.08 -41.39 34.06
CA LEU A 390 10.70 -42.72 34.01
C LEU A 390 11.36 -43.17 35.34
N ARG A 391 11.63 -42.25 36.27
CA ARG A 391 12.07 -42.56 37.65
C ARG A 391 10.89 -42.68 38.64
N GLU A 392 9.75 -42.09 38.29
CA GLU A 392 8.51 -42.06 39.07
C GLU A 392 7.56 -43.22 38.72
N LEU A 393 7.88 -44.02 37.69
CA LEU A 393 7.20 -45.30 37.45
C LEU A 393 7.38 -46.26 38.63
N PRO A 394 6.33 -47.02 39.03
CA PRO A 394 6.44 -48.01 40.09
C PRO A 394 7.53 -49.05 39.78
N ARG A 395 8.44 -49.26 40.73
CA ARG A 395 9.28 -50.46 40.75
C ARG A 395 8.41 -51.66 41.13
N ALA A 396 8.81 -52.86 40.70
CA ALA A 396 8.12 -54.08 41.08
C ALA A 396 8.01 -54.20 42.62
N PRO A 397 6.89 -54.71 43.18
CA PRO A 397 6.74 -54.85 44.63
C PRO A 397 7.83 -55.75 45.24
N ASN A 398 8.37 -55.34 46.38
CA ASN A 398 9.43 -56.08 47.11
C ASN A 398 8.90 -57.25 47.96
N ASP A 399 7.68 -57.73 47.71
CA ASP A 399 7.06 -58.85 48.44
C ASP A 399 7.61 -60.21 47.96
N PHE A 400 8.92 -60.42 48.15
CA PHE A 400 9.51 -61.75 48.03
C PHE A 400 10.64 -62.06 49.03
N LEU A 401 11.12 -61.09 49.82
CA LEU A 401 12.11 -61.35 50.87
C LEU A 401 11.85 -60.55 52.16
N GLN A 402 11.81 -61.31 53.26
CA GLN A 402 11.99 -60.88 54.65
C GLN A 402 10.85 -60.09 55.31
N SER A 403 9.78 -60.84 55.64
CA SER A 403 9.13 -60.67 56.94
C SER A 403 10.13 -60.91 58.08
N ASN A 404 10.41 -59.90 58.90
CA ASN A 404 10.43 -59.99 60.37
C ASN A 404 10.69 -58.61 61.01
N LYS A 405 9.75 -58.21 61.87
CA LYS A 405 9.81 -57.06 62.81
C LYS A 405 10.39 -57.56 64.17
N PRO A 406 10.79 -56.73 65.17
CA PRO A 406 9.95 -55.62 65.70
C PRO A 406 10.63 -54.36 66.32
N ASP A 407 9.80 -53.32 66.52
CA ASP A 407 9.78 -52.29 67.61
C ASP A 407 11.04 -51.40 67.89
N ALA A 408 11.01 -50.29 68.65
CA ALA A 408 9.95 -49.65 69.45
C ALA A 408 10.18 -48.11 69.65
N LEU A 409 9.10 -47.31 69.73
CA LEU A 409 8.97 -45.98 70.40
C LEU A 409 9.95 -44.84 69.96
N HIS A 410 9.81 -43.54 70.35
CA HIS A 410 8.97 -42.87 71.35
C HIS A 410 8.39 -41.50 70.85
N LYS A 411 7.55 -40.88 71.69
CA LYS A 411 6.84 -39.59 71.51
C LYS A 411 7.08 -38.70 72.77
N GLU A 412 6.80 -37.38 72.86
CA GLU A 412 5.99 -36.47 72.02
C GLU A 412 6.27 -34.93 72.25
N THR A 413 5.32 -34.08 71.82
CA THR A 413 4.91 -32.67 72.13
C THR A 413 5.24 -32.04 73.50
N SER A 414 5.08 -30.72 73.81
CA SER A 414 4.67 -29.46 73.12
C SER A 414 4.82 -28.25 74.10
N ASP A 415 4.74 -26.98 73.63
CA ASP A 415 3.59 -26.03 73.83
C ASP A 415 3.94 -24.56 73.44
N GLN A 416 3.01 -23.60 73.63
CA GLN A 416 2.99 -22.22 73.09
C GLN A 416 3.34 -21.11 74.11
N GLY A 417 3.74 -19.92 73.64
CA GLY A 417 3.94 -18.71 74.46
C GLY A 417 4.21 -17.43 73.64
N GLN A 418 3.75 -16.26 74.09
CA GLN A 418 3.64 -15.03 73.28
C GLN A 418 4.72 -13.95 73.53
N ASN A 419 4.86 -13.06 72.53
CA ASN A 419 5.08 -11.59 72.61
C ASN A 419 6.47 -10.93 72.83
N SER A 420 6.68 -9.88 72.02
CA SER A 420 7.45 -8.62 72.21
C SER A 420 8.96 -8.63 72.54
N GLY A 421 9.75 -7.96 71.69
CA GLY A 421 11.13 -7.55 71.98
C GLY A 421 11.87 -6.90 70.79
N ASP A 422 12.38 -5.69 70.99
CA ASP A 422 13.36 -4.91 70.17
C ASP A 422 14.67 -4.82 71.02
N PRO A 423 15.81 -4.17 70.65
CA PRO A 423 16.36 -3.62 69.39
C PRO A 423 17.84 -4.16 69.19
N PRO A 424 18.98 -3.43 68.95
CA PRO A 424 19.26 -2.11 68.33
C PRO A 424 20.50 -1.98 67.37
N ALA A 425 20.45 -0.91 66.54
CA ALA A 425 21.49 0.10 66.20
C ALA A 425 22.95 -0.21 65.73
N THR A 426 23.41 0.59 64.75
CA THR A 426 24.67 1.38 64.83
C THR A 426 24.61 2.61 63.89
N LYS A 427 25.55 3.57 64.01
CA LYS A 427 25.58 4.87 63.28
C LYS A 427 26.92 5.14 62.61
N GLU A 428 26.95 6.01 61.59
CA GLU A 428 27.90 7.11 61.27
C GLU A 428 27.69 7.56 59.79
N SER A 429 28.00 8.78 59.33
CA SER A 429 28.38 10.07 59.94
C SER A 429 28.05 11.24 58.96
N GLU A 430 28.32 12.51 59.32
CA GLU A 430 27.79 13.73 58.66
C GLU A 430 28.80 14.47 57.76
N SER A 431 28.31 15.35 56.86
CA SER A 431 28.89 16.69 56.58
C SER A 431 27.99 17.54 55.66
N VAL A 432 28.10 18.88 55.75
CA VAL A 432 27.23 19.88 55.08
C VAL A 432 27.99 21.17 54.72
N THR A 433 27.79 21.68 53.50
CA THR A 433 28.01 23.07 53.00
C THR A 433 27.41 23.14 51.56
N GLN A 434 26.71 24.15 51.02
CA GLN A 434 26.67 25.63 51.12
C GLN A 434 27.97 26.33 50.63
N SER A 435 27.98 27.32 49.73
CA SER A 435 26.93 28.14 49.05
C SER A 435 27.31 28.31 47.53
N GLU A 436 26.91 29.27 46.67
CA GLU A 436 26.12 30.52 46.75
C GLU A 436 25.53 30.99 45.38
N THR A 437 24.91 32.18 45.38
CA THR A 437 24.37 33.04 44.29
C THR A 437 25.49 33.78 43.48
N CYS A 438 25.29 34.64 42.44
CA CYS A 438 24.16 35.50 42.02
C CYS A 438 24.26 36.05 40.56
N VAL A 439 23.11 36.39 39.94
CA VAL A 439 22.79 37.53 39.00
C VAL A 439 23.48 37.70 37.61
N PRO A 440 22.73 38.14 36.54
CA PRO A 440 23.23 38.44 35.19
C PRO A 440 23.23 39.95 34.78
N HIS A 441 23.78 40.27 33.60
CA HIS A 441 23.78 41.59 32.91
C HIS A 441 23.50 41.39 31.39
N THR A 442 22.50 42.04 30.77
CA THR A 442 22.50 43.36 30.07
C THR A 442 23.59 43.54 29.00
N SER A 443 23.35 44.05 27.78
CA SER A 443 22.18 44.71 27.13
C SER A 443 22.04 44.18 25.66
N SER A 444 21.44 44.79 24.61
CA SER A 444 20.93 46.14 24.27
C SER A 444 19.84 46.11 23.15
N THR A 445 19.48 47.28 22.59
CA THR A 445 18.58 47.52 21.43
C THR A 445 19.26 48.43 20.38
N PRO A 446 18.67 48.63 19.18
CA PRO A 446 17.82 49.81 18.98
C PRO A 446 16.54 49.65 18.11
N GLU A 447 15.63 50.59 18.38
CA GLU A 447 14.52 51.20 17.62
C GLU A 447 14.62 51.24 16.07
N SER A 448 13.55 51.46 15.26
CA SER A 448 12.11 51.75 15.47
C SER A 448 11.33 51.37 14.15
N ALA A 449 10.10 51.77 13.76
CA ALA A 449 9.11 52.79 14.18
C ALA A 449 7.67 52.45 13.66
N ALA A 450 6.72 53.38 13.83
CA ALA A 450 5.38 53.40 13.20
C ALA A 450 4.98 54.85 12.83
N PRO A 451 3.92 55.07 12.03
CA PRO A 451 2.71 55.69 12.59
C PRO A 451 1.38 55.13 12.03
N ALA A 452 0.25 55.70 12.46
CA ALA A 452 -1.14 55.29 12.12
C ALA A 452 -2.03 56.51 11.77
N LEU A 453 -3.37 56.34 11.79
CA LEU A 453 -4.48 57.26 11.39
C LEU A 453 -4.92 57.12 9.91
N SER A 454 -6.22 57.18 9.53
CA SER A 454 -7.47 57.22 10.32
C SER A 454 -8.71 56.78 9.50
N GLU A 455 -9.79 56.45 10.21
CA GLU A 455 -11.19 56.19 9.78
C GLU A 455 -11.94 57.49 9.31
N PRO A 456 -13.26 57.52 8.91
CA PRO A 456 -14.38 56.60 9.28
C PRO A 456 -15.50 56.32 8.23
N MET A 457 -16.55 55.59 8.69
CA MET A 457 -17.97 55.65 8.26
C MET A 457 -18.38 55.06 6.87
N GLU A 458 -19.60 54.55 6.66
CA GLU A 458 -20.84 54.44 7.49
C GLU A 458 -21.36 52.99 7.61
N ALA A 459 -22.40 52.79 8.42
CA ALA A 459 -23.22 51.57 8.48
C ALA A 459 -24.71 51.95 8.57
N GLU A 460 -25.59 51.17 7.93
CA GLU A 460 -27.02 51.17 8.21
C GLU A 460 -27.50 49.79 8.64
N ASN A 461 -28.55 49.80 9.45
CA ASN A 461 -29.06 48.65 10.20
C ASN A 461 -30.57 48.54 9.96
N SER A 462 -31.12 47.33 9.84
CA SER A 462 -32.58 47.14 9.97
C SER A 462 -32.93 45.75 10.52
N ASP A 463 -33.58 45.75 11.68
CA ASP A 463 -34.22 44.59 12.28
C ASP A 463 -35.50 44.19 11.54
N SER A 464 -35.85 42.91 11.61
CA SER A 464 -37.16 42.50 12.13
C SER A 464 -37.29 40.99 12.31
N LYS A 465 -37.43 40.59 13.58
CA LYS A 465 -38.19 39.41 14.03
C LYS A 465 -39.61 39.91 14.44
N PRO A 466 -40.66 39.08 14.51
CA PRO A 466 -40.78 38.10 15.62
C PRO A 466 -41.57 36.80 15.33
N ASP A 467 -41.49 35.85 16.27
CA ASP A 467 -42.55 34.99 16.88
C ASP A 467 -43.57 34.21 15.98
N GLU A 468 -44.12 33.03 16.34
CA GLU A 468 -43.88 32.09 17.45
C GLU A 468 -44.43 30.67 17.11
N VAL A 469 -44.61 29.82 18.13
CA VAL A 469 -45.46 28.61 18.23
C VAL A 469 -44.74 27.26 18.07
N CYS A 470 -44.93 26.43 19.09
CA CYS A 470 -44.41 25.08 19.23
C CYS A 470 -45.25 24.03 18.48
N ASN A 471 -44.69 22.85 18.30
CA ASN A 471 -45.28 21.66 18.93
C ASN A 471 -44.18 20.67 19.27
N ASN A 472 -44.34 20.01 20.42
CA ASN A 472 -43.61 18.79 20.75
C ASN A 472 -44.35 17.62 20.09
N ASP A 473 -43.64 16.53 19.85
CA ASP A 473 -44.16 15.20 20.13
C ASP A 473 -42.99 14.36 20.67
N GLU A 474 -43.15 13.81 21.87
CA GLU A 474 -42.26 12.81 22.44
C GLU A 474 -42.89 11.44 22.19
N GLU A 475 -42.10 10.44 21.78
CA GLU A 475 -42.47 9.05 22.04
C GLU A 475 -41.24 8.22 22.35
N GLN A 476 -41.36 7.31 23.33
CA GLN A 476 -40.23 6.71 24.03
C GLN A 476 -39.96 5.27 23.60
N ASP A 477 -38.66 4.99 23.50
CA ASP A 477 -37.97 3.75 23.91
C ASP A 477 -38.83 2.53 24.31
N LEU A 478 -38.74 1.47 23.50
CA LEU A 478 -38.80 0.08 23.95
C LEU A 478 -37.83 -0.75 23.13
N GLY A 479 -37.01 -1.57 23.79
CA GLY A 479 -36.22 -2.62 23.15
C GLY A 479 -36.39 -3.95 23.86
N GLU A 480 -36.04 -5.05 23.19
CA GLU A 480 -35.48 -6.26 23.83
C GLU A 480 -34.88 -7.25 22.81
N ASP A 481 -34.12 -8.22 23.32
CA ASP A 481 -33.45 -9.28 22.56
C ASP A 481 -34.43 -10.34 22.01
N MET A 482 -34.23 -10.81 20.77
CA MET A 482 -34.70 -12.14 20.36
C MET A 482 -33.72 -12.87 19.44
N LYS A 483 -33.22 -14.02 19.91
CA LYS A 483 -32.44 -14.98 19.12
C LYS A 483 -33.35 -16.12 18.66
N GLN A 484 -33.45 -16.40 17.36
CA GLN A 484 -33.56 -17.80 16.91
C GLN A 484 -33.12 -18.10 15.47
N SER A 485 -32.16 -19.03 15.39
CA SER A 485 -31.91 -20.07 14.36
C SER A 485 -32.32 -19.90 12.88
N CYS A 486 -31.28 -19.93 12.04
CA CYS A 486 -31.08 -20.89 10.93
C CYS A 486 -31.93 -20.80 9.63
N GLY A 487 -31.23 -20.52 8.52
CA GLY A 487 -31.54 -20.97 7.16
C GLY A 487 -30.25 -20.97 6.33
N GLU A 488 -29.84 -22.11 5.75
CA GLU A 488 -28.55 -22.26 5.06
C GLU A 488 -28.63 -22.04 3.55
N ALA A 489 -27.57 -21.47 2.96
CA ALA A 489 -27.35 -21.46 1.51
C ALA A 489 -25.85 -21.45 1.12
N SER A 490 -25.32 -22.65 0.85
CA SER A 490 -24.11 -22.93 0.04
C SER A 490 -22.84 -22.08 0.25
N SER A 491 -21.88 -22.59 1.04
CA SER A 491 -20.45 -22.23 0.92
C SER A 491 -19.69 -23.27 0.08
N ALA A 492 -18.87 -22.82 -0.87
CA ALA A 492 -17.95 -23.67 -1.65
C ALA A 492 -16.93 -24.41 -0.74
N PRO A 493 -16.37 -25.57 -1.17
CA PRO A 493 -15.84 -26.56 -0.23
C PRO A 493 -14.56 -26.13 0.50
N GLN A 494 -14.57 -26.29 1.82
CA GLN A 494 -13.35 -26.23 2.63
C GLN A 494 -12.52 -27.49 2.42
N GLY A 495 -11.30 -27.34 1.90
CA GLY A 495 -10.33 -28.44 1.85
C GLY A 495 -9.91 -28.87 3.25
N SER A 496 -9.96 -30.17 3.53
CA SER A 496 -9.68 -30.77 4.85
C SER A 496 -8.19 -30.69 5.22
N GLY A 497 -7.73 -29.51 5.65
CA GLY A 497 -6.37 -29.29 6.14
C GLY A 497 -6.23 -29.72 7.60
N SER A 498 -5.39 -30.73 7.87
CA SER A 498 -4.91 -31.03 9.23
C SER A 498 -4.25 -29.80 9.85
N PRO A 499 -4.43 -29.51 11.15
CA PRO A 499 -3.85 -28.33 11.78
C PRO A 499 -2.32 -28.33 11.67
N PHE A 500 -1.72 -27.18 11.31
CA PHE A 500 -0.28 -27.00 11.16
C PHE A 500 0.16 -25.62 11.65
N LEU A 501 1.42 -25.52 12.10
CA LEU A 501 2.03 -24.28 12.61
C LEU A 501 2.51 -23.40 11.46
N PHE A 502 3.24 -24.00 10.50
CA PHE A 502 3.66 -23.38 9.25
C PHE A 502 4.00 -24.43 8.18
N LYS A 503 4.02 -23.98 6.92
CA LYS A 503 4.60 -24.65 5.76
C LYS A 503 5.66 -23.74 5.14
N CYS A 504 6.78 -24.29 4.70
CA CYS A 504 7.84 -23.53 4.03
C CYS A 504 8.62 -24.38 3.04
N VAL A 505 9.25 -23.73 2.06
CA VAL A 505 10.24 -24.37 1.20
C VAL A 505 11.63 -24.09 1.78
N LEU A 506 12.39 -25.14 2.02
CA LEU A 506 13.81 -25.08 2.37
C LEU A 506 14.62 -25.43 1.13
N ASN A 507 15.54 -24.55 0.71
CA ASN A 507 16.50 -24.81 -0.36
C ASN A 507 17.90 -24.99 0.22
N VAL A 508 18.66 -25.92 -0.32
CA VAL A 508 20.10 -26.12 -0.08
C VAL A 508 20.81 -25.85 -1.40
N LYS A 509 21.75 -24.90 -1.42
CA LYS A 509 22.36 -24.33 -2.64
C LYS A 509 23.86 -24.21 -2.50
N LYS A 510 24.59 -24.39 -3.59
CA LYS A 510 26.04 -24.15 -3.65
C LYS A 510 26.34 -22.64 -3.64
N GLU A 511 27.20 -22.17 -2.74
CA GLU A 511 27.62 -20.76 -2.64
C GLU A 511 29.15 -20.71 -2.62
N ASN A 512 29.77 -20.74 -3.81
CA ASN A 512 31.21 -20.96 -4.01
C ASN A 512 31.64 -22.36 -3.48
N SER A 513 32.47 -22.42 -2.44
CA SER A 513 32.82 -23.67 -1.73
C SER A 513 31.97 -23.92 -0.47
N ASP A 514 31.15 -22.95 -0.06
CA ASP A 514 30.18 -23.08 1.03
C ASP A 514 28.82 -23.59 0.50
N VAL A 515 27.91 -23.91 1.42
CA VAL A 515 26.51 -24.27 1.10
C VAL A 515 25.54 -23.33 1.80
N LEU A 516 24.75 -22.59 1.02
CA LEU A 516 23.69 -21.70 1.48
C LEU A 516 22.39 -22.49 1.72
N VAL A 517 21.79 -22.30 2.89
CA VAL A 517 20.46 -22.83 3.23
C VAL A 517 19.46 -21.68 3.35
N GLU A 518 18.40 -21.70 2.54
CA GLU A 518 17.31 -20.72 2.57
C GLU A 518 16.00 -21.35 3.06
N MET A 519 15.23 -20.66 3.90
CA MET A 519 13.85 -21.03 4.25
C MET A 519 12.85 -19.94 3.87
N HIS A 520 11.98 -20.26 2.91
CA HIS A 520 10.94 -19.41 2.33
C HIS A 520 9.57 -19.78 2.90
N CYS A 521 8.92 -18.87 3.61
CA CYS A 521 7.60 -19.13 4.22
C CYS A 521 6.50 -19.20 3.15
N VAL A 522 5.67 -20.24 3.19
CA VAL A 522 4.54 -20.46 2.27
C VAL A 522 3.22 -20.16 2.98
N GLU A 523 2.97 -20.80 4.12
CA GLU A 523 1.77 -20.63 4.95
C GLU A 523 2.14 -20.71 6.43
N GLY A 524 1.34 -20.14 7.33
CA GLY A 524 1.51 -20.30 8.78
C GLY A 524 1.20 -19.04 9.58
N GLN A 525 0.81 -19.23 10.84
CA GLN A 525 0.39 -18.12 11.72
C GLN A 525 1.56 -17.46 12.46
N ASN A 526 2.66 -18.18 12.69
CA ASN A 526 3.80 -17.70 13.49
C ASN A 526 5.13 -17.94 12.78
N ARG A 527 5.84 -16.84 12.45
CA ARG A 527 7.14 -16.86 11.76
C ARG A 527 8.32 -17.11 12.70
N ASP A 528 8.19 -16.82 13.99
CA ASP A 528 9.27 -17.02 14.96
C ASP A 528 9.54 -18.51 15.21
N LEU A 529 8.49 -19.33 15.15
CA LEU A 529 8.59 -20.80 15.13
C LEU A 529 9.47 -21.30 13.97
N MET A 530 9.31 -20.72 12.77
CA MET A 530 10.14 -21.05 11.60
C MET A 530 11.58 -20.56 11.78
N ASN A 531 11.79 -19.39 12.40
CA ASN A 531 13.12 -18.86 12.72
C ASN A 531 13.87 -19.73 13.74
N GLN A 532 13.14 -20.24 14.73
CA GLN A 532 13.64 -21.15 15.74
C GLN A 532 13.98 -22.52 15.15
N LEU A 533 13.20 -23.03 14.18
CA LEU A 533 13.55 -24.23 13.43
C LEU A 533 14.81 -24.02 12.58
N CYS A 534 14.90 -22.92 11.83
CA CYS A 534 16.08 -22.56 11.04
C CYS A 534 17.35 -22.48 11.91
N THR A 535 17.25 -21.77 13.04
CA THR A 535 18.34 -21.65 14.02
C THR A 535 18.70 -23.01 14.64
N TYR A 536 17.71 -23.87 14.92
CA TYR A 536 17.94 -25.21 15.45
C TYR A 536 18.67 -26.11 14.45
N ILE A 537 18.22 -26.16 13.19
CA ILE A 537 18.84 -26.94 12.11
C ILE A 537 20.32 -26.54 11.97
N ARG A 538 20.60 -25.25 11.78
CA ARG A 538 21.96 -24.70 11.73
C ARG A 538 22.80 -25.16 12.92
N ASN A 539 22.30 -24.95 14.14
CA ASN A 539 23.02 -25.25 15.37
C ASN A 539 23.22 -26.77 15.60
N GLN A 540 22.42 -27.64 14.97
CA GLN A 540 22.65 -29.10 15.00
C GLN A 540 23.65 -29.55 13.91
N ILE A 541 23.67 -28.93 12.72
CA ILE A 541 24.70 -29.18 11.71
C ILE A 541 26.10 -28.87 12.27
N TYR A 542 26.27 -27.70 12.89
CA TYR A 542 27.53 -27.36 13.57
C TYR A 542 27.91 -28.33 14.70
N ARG A 543 26.92 -28.92 15.40
CA ARG A 543 27.21 -29.95 16.40
C ARG A 543 27.63 -31.26 15.77
N LEU A 544 26.95 -31.75 14.73
CA LEU A 544 27.34 -32.98 14.03
C LEU A 544 28.77 -32.87 13.48
N ALA A 545 29.19 -31.69 13.02
CA ALA A 545 30.58 -31.42 12.64
C ALA A 545 31.57 -31.42 13.82
N THR A 546 31.15 -31.08 15.04
CA THR A 546 32.04 -30.89 16.21
C THR A 546 31.92 -31.93 17.33
N SER A 547 30.95 -32.85 17.27
CA SER A 547 30.74 -33.98 18.21
C SER A 547 31.29 -35.29 17.68
#